data_AF-A0A822DK38-F1
#
_entry.id   AF-A0A822DK38-F1
#
_cell.length_a   1.000
_cell.length_b   1.000
_cell.length_c   1.000
_cell.angle_alpha   90.00
_cell.angle_beta   90.00
_cell.angle_gamma   90.00
#
_symmetry.space_group_name_H-M   'P 1'
#
loop_
_entity.id
_entity.type
_entity.pdbx_description
1 polymer ?
#
loop_
_entity_poly.entity_id
_entity_poly.type
_entity_poly.pdbx_seq_one_letter_code
_entity_poly.pdbx_strand_id
1 'polypeptide(L)'
;KKIFFSRCGFGGKGEPVDGTDACCKVHDHCYDEIIKSRENLLSCSPYVSFYSWDLDPNTALPRCQNTPGSCTHRVCECDRAVTECYKQNAHTFNKSLKCPK
;
A
#
# COMPACT_ATOMS: atom_id res chain seq x y z
N LYS A 1 -5.23 17.11 -23.58
CA LYS A 1 -4.93 17.18 -22.13
C LYS A 1 -4.68 15.76 -21.66
N LYS A 2 -3.44 15.36 -21.34
CA LYS A 2 -3.17 14.02 -20.81
C LYS A 2 -3.64 14.01 -19.36
N ILE A 3 -4.73 13.30 -19.08
CA ILE A 3 -5.22 13.07 -17.72
C ILE A 3 -4.34 11.95 -17.18
N PHE A 4 -3.41 12.29 -16.29
CA PHE A 4 -2.58 11.34 -15.57
C PHE A 4 -3.42 10.79 -14.41
N PHE A 5 -3.77 9.50 -14.49
CA PHE A 5 -4.47 8.82 -13.41
C PHE A 5 -3.44 8.17 -12.49
N SER A 6 -3.10 8.87 -11.40
CA SER A 6 -2.32 8.26 -10.32
C SER A 6 -3.15 7.16 -9.65
N ARG A 7 -2.50 6.03 -9.36
CA ARG A 7 -3.09 4.91 -8.60
C ARG A 7 -3.05 5.18 -7.10
N CYS A 8 -2.18 6.08 -6.65
CA CYS A 8 -2.00 6.36 -5.23
C CYS A 8 -3.14 7.22 -4.67
N GLY A 9 -4.09 6.59 -3.97
CA GLY A 9 -5.23 7.23 -3.34
C GLY A 9 -6.55 6.54 -3.65
N PHE A 10 -7.64 6.96 -2.99
CA PHE A 10 -8.93 6.30 -3.16
C PHE A 10 -9.46 6.46 -4.60
N GLY A 11 -9.73 5.35 -5.27
CA GLY A 11 -10.40 5.34 -6.58
C GLY A 11 -9.50 5.65 -7.78
N GLY A 12 -8.17 5.47 -7.67
CA GLY A 12 -7.26 5.58 -8.82
C GLY A 12 -7.60 4.57 -9.93
N LYS A 13 -7.82 5.04 -11.16
CA LYS A 13 -8.16 4.19 -12.33
C LYS A 13 -7.25 4.52 -13.51
N GLY A 14 -6.26 3.68 -13.81
CA GLY A 14 -5.36 3.91 -14.95
C GLY A 14 -4.09 3.07 -14.88
N GLU A 15 -3.21 3.25 -15.87
CA GLU A 15 -1.86 2.67 -15.85
C GLU A 15 -0.90 3.53 -15.02
N PRO A 16 0.05 2.92 -14.29
CA PRO A 16 1.03 3.63 -13.49
C PRO A 16 1.82 4.66 -14.29
N VAL A 17 1.98 5.87 -13.75
CA VAL A 17 2.70 6.95 -14.44
C VAL A 17 4.20 6.95 -14.08
N ASP A 18 4.54 6.50 -12.87
CA ASP A 18 5.91 6.30 -12.42
C ASP A 18 6.05 5.03 -11.54
N GLY A 19 7.26 4.76 -11.04
CA GLY A 19 7.52 3.61 -10.18
C GLY A 19 6.76 3.67 -8.85
N THR A 20 6.41 4.86 -8.38
CA THR A 20 5.61 5.05 -7.16
C THR A 20 4.16 4.64 -7.39
N ASP A 21 3.56 5.05 -8.52
CA ASP A 21 2.23 4.59 -8.93
C ASP A 21 2.16 3.06 -9.12
N ALA A 22 3.26 2.43 -9.57
CA ALA A 22 3.31 0.98 -9.72
C ALA A 22 3.28 0.27 -8.36
N CYS A 23 3.93 0.84 -7.34
CA CYS A 23 3.83 0.35 -5.96
C CYS A 23 2.39 0.45 -5.43
N CYS A 24 1.69 1.55 -5.70
CA CYS A 24 0.28 1.72 -5.32
C CYS A 24 -0.64 0.70 -6.01
N LYS A 25 -0.38 0.37 -7.29
CA LYS A 25 -1.13 -0.68 -7.99
C LYS A 25 -1.04 -2.04 -7.29
N VAL A 26 0.13 -2.39 -6.76
CA VAL A 26 0.35 -3.62 -6.00
C VAL A 26 -0.31 -3.52 -4.61
N HIS A 27 -0.27 -2.35 -3.98
CA HIS A 27 -0.95 -2.09 -2.71
C HIS A 27 -2.45 -2.33 -2.79
N ASP A 28 -3.10 -1.70 -3.77
CA ASP A 28 -4.54 -1.84 -4.00
C ASP A 28 -4.92 -3.31 -4.18
N HIS A 29 -4.09 -4.07 -4.92
CA HIS A 29 -4.31 -5.50 -5.12
C HIS A 29 -4.21 -6.27 -3.80
N CYS A 30 -3.21 -5.98 -2.97
CA CYS A 30 -3.03 -6.61 -1.67
C CYS A 30 -4.23 -6.35 -0.74
N TYR A 31 -4.74 -5.11 -0.73
CA TYR A 31 -5.93 -4.74 0.03
C TYR A 31 -7.19 -5.43 -0.51
N ASP A 32 -7.34 -5.50 -1.84
CA ASP A 32 -8.44 -6.21 -2.50
C ASP A 32 -8.46 -7.69 -2.13
N GLU A 33 -7.30 -8.35 -2.04
CA GLU A 33 -7.19 -9.75 -1.61
C GLU A 33 -7.65 -9.94 -0.17
N ILE A 34 -7.26 -9.03 0.73
CA ILE A 34 -7.72 -9.03 2.13
C ILE A 34 -9.25 -8.88 2.18
N ILE A 35 -9.82 -7.93 1.44
CA ILE A 35 -11.27 -7.69 1.40
C ILE A 35 -12.01 -8.91 0.81
N LYS A 36 -11.47 -9.52 -0.25
CA LYS A 36 -12.05 -10.71 -0.91
C LYS A 36 -11.94 -11.98 -0.08
N SER A 37 -10.98 -12.07 0.85
CA SER A 37 -10.81 -13.25 1.71
C SER A 37 -12.02 -13.52 2.62
N ARG A 38 -12.94 -12.55 2.77
CA ARG A 38 -14.17 -12.63 3.60
C ARG A 38 -13.91 -12.98 5.07
N GLU A 39 -12.70 -12.81 5.58
CA GLU A 39 -12.47 -12.85 7.03
C GLU A 39 -13.26 -11.69 7.65
N ASN A 40 -14.39 -11.99 8.30
CA ASN A 40 -15.25 -11.08 9.06
C ASN A 40 -15.09 -9.59 8.67
N LEU A 41 -15.83 -9.12 7.66
CA LEU A 41 -15.80 -7.74 7.16
C LEU A 41 -16.02 -6.67 8.25
N LEU A 42 -16.64 -7.05 9.39
CA LEU A 42 -16.82 -6.18 10.56
C LEU A 42 -15.54 -6.01 11.40
N SER A 43 -14.63 -6.98 11.40
CA SER A 43 -13.39 -6.96 12.19
C SER A 43 -12.13 -6.74 11.36
N CYS A 44 -12.20 -6.96 10.05
CA CYS A 44 -11.06 -6.91 9.14
C CYS A 44 -11.40 -6.04 7.93
N SER A 45 -10.91 -4.80 7.94
CA SER A 45 -10.98 -3.91 6.79
C SER A 45 -9.66 -3.16 6.70
N PRO A 46 -8.89 -3.33 5.62
CA PRO A 46 -7.53 -2.81 5.53
C PRO A 46 -7.47 -1.27 5.60
N TYR A 47 -8.59 -0.58 5.36
CA TYR A 47 -8.69 0.87 5.46
C TYR A 47 -8.92 1.40 6.89
N VAL A 48 -9.39 0.57 7.83
CA VAL A 48 -9.76 1.01 9.20
C VAL A 48 -9.20 0.11 10.30
N SER A 49 -8.61 -1.04 9.95
CA SER A 49 -8.01 -1.96 10.90
C SER A 49 -6.71 -1.38 11.45
N PHE A 50 -6.65 -1.23 12.78
CA PHE A 50 -5.42 -0.91 13.47
C PHE A 50 -4.52 -2.14 13.58
N TYR A 51 -3.24 -1.94 13.34
CA TYR A 51 -2.20 -2.96 13.49
C TYR A 51 -0.99 -2.38 14.23
N SER A 52 -0.15 -3.26 14.77
CA SER A 52 1.05 -2.91 15.54
C SER A 52 2.29 -3.22 14.72
N TRP A 53 3.21 -2.28 14.69
CA TRP A 53 4.47 -2.40 13.95
C TRP A 53 5.58 -1.65 14.69
N ASP A 54 6.81 -1.99 14.37
CA ASP A 54 7.99 -1.25 14.76
C ASP A 54 8.99 -1.12 13.60
N LEU A 55 9.96 -0.23 13.73
CA LEU A 55 10.95 -0.01 12.68
C LEU A 55 12.11 -0.99 12.85
N ASP A 56 12.43 -1.77 11.81
CA ASP A 56 13.67 -2.54 11.77
C ASP A 56 14.83 -1.59 11.44
N PRO A 57 15.80 -1.38 12.36
CA PRO A 57 16.89 -0.43 12.15
C PRO A 57 17.88 -0.87 11.05
N ASN A 58 17.94 -2.17 10.73
CA ASN A 58 18.88 -2.67 9.72
C ASN A 58 18.35 -2.44 8.30
N THR A 59 17.04 -2.62 8.10
CA THR A 59 16.41 -2.51 6.79
C THR A 59 15.72 -1.16 6.58
N ALA A 60 15.46 -0.41 7.66
CA ALA A 60 14.60 0.77 7.66
C ALA A 60 13.19 0.48 7.10
N LEU A 61 12.68 -0.73 7.33
CA LEU A 61 11.34 -1.16 6.95
C LEU A 61 10.48 -1.43 8.19
N PRO A 62 9.15 -1.33 8.09
CA PRO A 62 8.25 -1.79 9.14
C PRO A 62 8.42 -3.29 9.40
N ARG A 63 8.35 -3.69 10.66
CA ARG A 63 8.25 -5.07 11.11
C ARG A 63 6.90 -5.28 11.79
N CYS A 64 6.14 -6.24 11.29
CA CYS A 64 4.77 -6.48 11.71
C CYS A 64 4.70 -7.31 12.98
N GLN A 65 4.06 -6.79 14.02
CA GLN A 65 4.03 -7.38 15.37
C GLN A 65 2.78 -8.23 15.64
N ASN A 66 1.73 -8.06 14.84
CA ASN A 66 0.51 -8.85 14.99
C ASN A 66 0.76 -10.34 14.69
N THR A 67 -0.09 -11.21 15.23
CA THR A 67 -0.02 -12.66 15.03
C THR A 67 0.08 -13.02 13.54
N PRO A 68 1.11 -13.77 13.11
CA PRO A 68 1.27 -14.17 11.72
C PRO A 68 0.00 -14.81 11.16
N GLY A 69 -0.37 -14.41 9.95
CA GLY A 69 -1.58 -14.90 9.26
C GLY A 69 -2.89 -14.24 9.68
N SER A 70 -2.93 -13.47 10.79
CA SER A 70 -4.11 -12.66 11.14
C SER A 70 -4.37 -11.57 10.10
N CYS A 71 -5.62 -11.10 10.01
CA CYS A 71 -5.96 -9.99 9.14
C CYS A 71 -5.05 -8.77 9.34
N THR A 72 -4.89 -8.28 10.58
CA THR A 72 -4.08 -7.09 10.87
C THR A 72 -2.61 -7.29 10.54
N HIS A 73 -2.09 -8.51 10.70
CA HIS A 73 -0.76 -8.85 10.24
C HIS A 73 -0.64 -8.76 8.71
N ARG A 74 -1.62 -9.27 7.96
CA ARG A 74 -1.62 -9.16 6.49
C ARG A 74 -1.74 -7.71 6.00
N VAL A 75 -2.56 -6.88 6.65
CA VAL A 75 -2.64 -5.44 6.37
C VAL A 75 -1.27 -4.78 6.56
N CYS A 76 -0.62 -5.07 7.70
CA CYS A 76 0.73 -4.56 7.96
C CYS A 76 1.75 -5.01 6.91
N GLU A 77 1.71 -6.28 6.47
CA GLU A 77 2.62 -6.78 5.43
C GLU A 77 2.38 -6.12 4.08
N CYS A 78 1.12 -5.81 3.72
CA CYS A 78 0.83 -5.00 2.52
C CYS A 78 1.49 -3.62 2.60
N ASP A 79 1.39 -2.94 3.75
CA ASP A 79 1.95 -1.61 3.97
C ASP A 79 3.49 -1.61 4.04
N ARG A 80 4.06 -2.65 4.65
CA ARG A 80 5.51 -2.91 4.63
C ARG A 80 6.02 -3.08 3.21
N ALA A 81 5.35 -3.90 2.40
CA ALA A 81 5.74 -4.16 1.01
C ALA A 81 5.68 -2.89 0.15
N VAL A 82 4.67 -2.04 0.35
CA VAL A 82 4.62 -0.72 -0.30
C VAL A 82 5.77 0.17 0.13
N THR A 83 6.07 0.22 1.42
CA THR A 83 7.17 1.03 1.95
C THR A 83 8.50 0.61 1.34
N GLU A 84 8.72 -0.70 1.22
CA GLU A 84 9.89 -1.26 0.53
C GLU A 84 9.92 -0.89 -0.95
N CYS A 85 8.79 -1.03 -1.65
CA CYS A 85 8.67 -0.65 -3.05
C CYS A 85 8.96 0.84 -3.28
N TYR A 86 8.45 1.72 -2.42
CA TYR A 86 8.77 3.16 -2.45
C TYR A 86 10.24 3.42 -2.22
N LYS A 87 10.87 2.72 -1.26
CA LYS A 87 12.32 2.85 -1.03
C LYS A 87 13.11 2.51 -2.28
N GLN A 88 12.73 1.46 -3.01
CA GLN A 88 13.37 1.05 -4.27
C GLN A 88 13.12 2.06 -5.40
N ASN A 89 11.91 2.63 -5.47
CA ASN A 89 11.48 3.54 -6.53
C ASN A 89 11.65 5.02 -6.18
N ALA A 90 12.30 5.37 -5.07
CA ALA A 90 12.41 6.75 -4.58
C ALA A 90 13.05 7.70 -5.60
N HIS A 91 13.94 7.19 -6.45
CA HIS A 91 14.59 7.93 -7.54
C HIS A 91 13.66 8.28 -8.70
N THR A 92 12.53 7.57 -8.84
CA THR A 92 11.52 7.80 -9.90
C THR A 92 10.46 8.82 -9.51
N PHE A 93 10.41 9.21 -8.23
CA PHE A 93 9.35 10.04 -7.69
C PHE A 93 9.31 11.42 -8.34
N ASN A 94 8.19 11.74 -8.99
CA ASN A 94 8.00 13.01 -9.68
C ASN A 94 6.89 13.85 -9.05
N LYS A 95 7.29 14.93 -8.36
CA LYS A 95 6.38 15.87 -7.69
C LYS A 95 5.39 16.56 -8.64
N SER A 96 5.69 16.61 -9.93
CA SER A 96 4.84 17.25 -10.95
C SER A 96 3.72 16.34 -11.45
N LEU A 97 3.75 15.05 -11.13
CA LEU A 97 2.70 14.07 -11.48
C LEU A 97 1.55 14.02 -10.47
N LYS A 98 1.49 14.98 -9.53
CA LYS A 98 0.38 15.11 -8.59
C LYS A 98 -0.94 15.25 -9.35
N CYS A 99 -1.98 14.56 -8.88
CA CYS A 99 -3.34 14.77 -9.35
C CYS A 99 -3.70 16.28 -9.26
N PRO A 100 -4.27 16.87 -10.33
CA PRO A 100 -4.92 18.17 -10.22
C PRO A 100 -5.97 18.10 -9.10
N LYS A 101 -5.97 19.10 -8.22
CA LYS A 101 -7.03 19.24 -7.20
C LYS A 101 -8.35 19.59 -7.84
#